data_AF-A0A5M5ZNU4-F1
#
_entry.id   AF-A0A5M5ZNU4-F1
#
_cell.length_a   1.000
_cell.length_b   1.000
_cell.length_c   1.000
_cell.angle_alpha   90.00
_cell.angle_beta   90.00
_cell.angle_gamma   90.00
#
_symmetry.space_group_name_H-M   'P 1'
#
loop_
_entity.id
_entity.type
_entity.pdbx_description
1 polymer ?
#
loop_
_entity_poly.entity_id
_entity_poly.type
_entity_poly.pdbx_seq_one_letter_code
_entity_poly.pdbx_strand_id
1 'polypeptide(L)'
;MTELQKAARVIARADALLIGASNGLSIAEGYHIFAHNAMFRGQFGDFHEQYGVRSVIEGCFFRYPDENVRREFLQRLVQHWVKDYRPSQVMKDLLAIVDGKDYFILTTNADTHLELSGFDADRVFEIEGTFEQMLAGSPVEDKSRQVQDFIAHYCGKRLAILELGIGINNRIIKQPLMQLAAEVPCATYITLNLARELYIPEEIAEKSIGLEGDIAVTLSELKGELQPLK
;
A
#
# COMPACT_ATOMS: atom_id res chain seq x y z
N MET A 1 -9.13 25.55 8.15
CA MET A 1 -8.49 24.64 7.17
C MET A 1 -8.80 23.23 7.63
N THR A 2 -9.45 22.43 6.78
CA THR A 2 -9.78 21.03 7.10
C THR A 2 -8.51 20.17 7.16
N GLU A 3 -8.59 18.97 7.74
CA GLU A 3 -7.47 18.01 7.72
C GLU A 3 -7.05 17.66 6.28
N LEU A 4 -8.02 17.51 5.38
CA LEU A 4 -7.77 17.29 3.95
C LEU A 4 -6.95 18.43 3.32
N GLN A 5 -7.34 19.69 3.59
CA GLN A 5 -6.60 20.86 3.10
C GLN A 5 -5.20 20.99 3.73
N LYS A 6 -5.05 20.59 5.00
CA LYS A 6 -3.73 20.51 5.65
C LYS A 6 -2.84 19.48 4.94
N ALA A 7 -3.36 18.28 4.70
CA ALA A 7 -2.64 17.21 4.02
C ALA A 7 -2.23 17.63 2.60
N ALA A 8 -3.14 18.22 1.82
CA ALA A 8 -2.85 18.72 0.49
C ALA A 8 -1.71 19.77 0.51
N ARG A 9 -1.73 20.73 1.44
CA ARG A 9 -0.65 21.72 1.56
C ARG A 9 0.68 21.12 1.96
N VAL A 10 0.68 20.13 2.86
CA VAL A 10 1.88 19.40 3.27
C VAL A 10 2.48 18.69 2.06
N ILE A 11 1.67 17.91 1.33
CA ILE A 11 2.12 17.20 0.13
C ILE A 11 2.64 18.18 -0.92
N ALA A 12 1.88 19.24 -1.25
CA ALA A 12 2.29 20.23 -2.25
C ALA A 12 3.66 20.86 -1.93
N ARG A 13 3.94 21.13 -0.65
CA ARG A 13 5.20 21.75 -0.20
C ARG A 13 6.32 20.76 0.09
N ALA A 14 6.03 19.46 0.17
CA ALA A 14 7.02 18.45 0.47
C ALA A 14 8.09 18.40 -0.63
N ASP A 15 9.34 18.23 -0.21
CA ASP A 15 10.48 18.00 -1.09
C ASP A 15 10.50 16.55 -1.61
N ALA A 16 9.89 15.61 -0.86
CA ALA A 16 9.68 14.22 -1.25
C ALA A 16 8.53 13.56 -0.48
N LEU A 17 8.08 12.41 -0.99
CA LEU A 17 7.07 11.55 -0.37
C LEU A 17 7.67 10.18 -0.01
N LEU A 18 7.51 9.75 1.25
CA LEU A 18 7.69 8.34 1.61
C LEU A 18 6.30 7.73 1.80
N ILE A 19 5.96 6.73 1.01
CA ILE A 19 4.60 6.18 0.98
C ILE A 19 4.63 4.77 1.58
N GLY A 20 3.71 4.52 2.50
CA GLY A 20 3.43 3.20 3.03
C GLY A 20 2.09 2.70 2.56
N ALA A 21 2.01 1.49 2.02
CA ALA A 21 0.76 0.86 1.63
C ALA A 21 0.63 -0.57 2.19
N SER A 22 -0.61 -1.03 2.33
CA SER A 22 -0.97 -2.39 2.75
C SER A 22 -2.35 -2.71 2.18
N ASN A 23 -2.95 -3.85 2.53
CA ASN A 23 -4.17 -4.35 1.88
C ASN A 23 -5.37 -3.39 1.93
N GLY A 24 -5.41 -2.37 2.81
CA GLY A 24 -6.44 -1.33 2.74
C GLY A 24 -6.45 -0.57 1.41
N LEU A 25 -5.27 -0.34 0.80
CA LEU A 25 -5.16 0.24 -0.54
C LEU A 25 -5.74 -0.72 -1.59
N SER A 26 -5.32 -2.00 -1.60
CA SER A 26 -5.85 -2.99 -2.56
C SER A 26 -7.36 -3.20 -2.37
N ILE A 27 -7.88 -3.12 -1.14
CA ILE A 27 -9.32 -3.22 -0.84
C ILE A 27 -10.09 -2.10 -1.54
N ALA A 28 -9.55 -0.87 -1.53
CA ALA A 28 -10.15 0.27 -2.23
C ALA A 28 -10.21 0.06 -3.76
N GLU A 29 -9.37 -0.82 -4.29
CA GLU A 29 -9.37 -1.26 -5.69
C GLU A 29 -10.25 -2.50 -5.95
N GLY A 30 -10.78 -3.13 -4.91
CA GLY A 30 -11.59 -4.34 -4.99
C GLY A 30 -10.86 -5.66 -4.68
N TYR A 31 -9.60 -5.60 -4.26
CA TYR A 31 -8.75 -6.75 -3.95
C TYR A 31 -8.54 -6.93 -2.44
N HIS A 32 -9.07 -8.02 -1.88
CA HIS A 32 -9.02 -8.26 -0.44
C HIS A 32 -8.45 -9.65 -0.15
N ILE A 33 -7.23 -9.68 0.42
CA ILE A 33 -6.52 -10.95 0.61
C ILE A 33 -7.08 -11.79 1.77
N PHE A 34 -7.76 -11.18 2.74
CA PHE A 34 -8.28 -11.82 3.95
C PHE A 34 -9.77 -12.18 3.92
N ALA A 35 -10.51 -11.79 2.88
CA ALA A 35 -11.98 -11.88 2.89
C ALA A 35 -12.54 -12.97 1.96
N HIS A 36 -13.52 -13.70 2.47
CA HIS A 36 -14.40 -14.56 1.68
C HIS A 36 -15.50 -13.73 0.98
N ASN A 37 -15.10 -12.78 0.14
CA ASN A 37 -16.02 -11.84 -0.51
C ASN A 37 -16.46 -12.32 -1.91
N ALA A 38 -17.21 -11.47 -2.63
CA ALA A 38 -17.68 -11.80 -3.98
C ALA A 38 -16.52 -12.00 -4.98
N MET A 39 -15.44 -11.22 -4.86
CA MET A 39 -14.23 -11.39 -5.66
C MET A 39 -13.60 -12.76 -5.43
N PHE A 40 -13.36 -13.15 -4.16
CA PHE A 40 -12.76 -14.44 -3.84
C PHE A 40 -13.64 -15.60 -4.34
N ARG A 41 -14.95 -15.54 -4.11
CA ARG A 41 -15.88 -16.57 -4.62
C ARG A 41 -15.87 -16.67 -6.15
N GLY A 42 -15.74 -15.53 -6.84
CA GLY A 42 -15.68 -15.49 -8.30
C GLY A 42 -14.39 -16.04 -8.89
N GLN A 43 -13.25 -15.85 -8.21
CA GLN A 43 -11.93 -16.23 -8.73
C GLN A 43 -11.43 -17.58 -8.21
N PHE A 44 -11.83 -17.98 -7.00
CA PHE A 44 -11.30 -19.14 -6.27
C PHE A 44 -12.40 -19.98 -5.60
N GLY A 45 -13.66 -19.85 -6.02
CA GLY A 45 -14.79 -20.55 -5.42
C GLY A 45 -14.70 -22.08 -5.48
N ASP A 46 -14.10 -22.62 -6.54
CA ASP A 46 -13.79 -24.05 -6.67
C ASP A 46 -12.78 -24.54 -5.62
N PHE A 47 -11.75 -23.75 -5.31
CA PHE A 47 -10.81 -24.07 -4.24
C PHE A 47 -11.49 -24.04 -2.86
N HIS A 48 -12.48 -23.17 -2.68
CA HIS A 48 -13.31 -23.18 -1.48
C HIS A 48 -14.16 -24.46 -1.39
N GLU A 49 -14.87 -24.82 -2.46
CA GLU A 49 -15.73 -26.00 -2.51
C GLU A 49 -14.95 -27.30 -2.28
N GLN A 50 -13.75 -27.40 -2.86
CA GLN A 50 -12.96 -28.62 -2.81
C GLN A 50 -12.07 -28.73 -1.56
N TYR A 51 -11.48 -27.63 -1.10
CA TYR A 51 -10.47 -27.64 -0.03
C TYR A 51 -10.86 -26.82 1.21
N GLY A 52 -11.94 -26.04 1.15
CA GLY A 52 -12.41 -25.22 2.27
C GLY A 52 -11.67 -23.90 2.46
N VAL A 53 -10.79 -23.51 1.53
CA VAL A 53 -10.04 -22.24 1.56
C VAL A 53 -11.03 -21.06 1.58
N ARG A 54 -10.82 -20.07 2.44
CA ARG A 54 -11.77 -18.96 2.67
C ARG A 54 -11.26 -17.60 2.22
N SER A 55 -9.99 -17.49 1.86
CA SER A 55 -9.38 -16.22 1.45
C SER A 55 -8.17 -16.44 0.56
N VAL A 56 -7.72 -15.40 -0.14
CA VAL A 56 -6.55 -15.50 -1.03
C VAL A 56 -5.30 -15.84 -0.23
N ILE A 57 -5.07 -15.14 0.88
CA ILE A 57 -3.89 -15.38 1.71
C ILE A 57 -3.88 -16.80 2.30
N GLU A 58 -5.05 -17.31 2.69
CA GLU A 58 -5.17 -18.69 3.15
C GLU A 58 -4.81 -19.66 2.02
N GLY A 59 -5.30 -19.44 0.80
CA GLY A 59 -4.97 -20.29 -0.35
C GLY A 59 -3.48 -20.28 -0.71
N CYS A 60 -2.80 -19.15 -0.57
CA CYS A 60 -1.34 -19.07 -0.77
C CYS A 60 -0.56 -19.99 0.19
N PHE A 61 -1.03 -20.15 1.43
CA PHE A 61 -0.34 -20.91 2.48
C PHE A 61 -1.06 -22.20 2.90
N PHE A 62 -2.11 -22.59 2.16
CA PHE A 62 -2.91 -23.76 2.50
C PHE A 62 -2.08 -25.04 2.30
N ARG A 63 -2.28 -26.02 3.19
CA ARG A 63 -1.63 -27.33 3.11
C ARG A 63 -2.45 -28.24 2.18
N TYR A 64 -2.28 -28.05 0.89
CA TYR A 64 -2.93 -28.90 -0.12
C TYR A 64 -2.38 -30.34 -0.06
N PRO A 65 -3.15 -31.34 -0.51
CA PRO A 65 -2.68 -32.72 -0.64
C PRO A 65 -1.50 -32.88 -1.62
N ASP A 66 -1.39 -31.98 -2.60
CA ASP A 66 -0.36 -31.97 -3.64
C ASP A 66 0.14 -30.53 -3.87
N GLU A 67 1.46 -30.35 -3.97
CA GLU A 67 2.12 -29.09 -4.31
C GLU A 67 1.70 -28.54 -5.68
N ASN A 68 1.30 -29.41 -6.62
CA ASN A 68 0.77 -28.98 -7.92
C ASN A 68 -0.54 -28.20 -7.77
N VAL A 69 -1.37 -28.54 -6.78
CA VAL A 69 -2.62 -27.81 -6.50
C VAL A 69 -2.32 -26.43 -5.95
N ARG A 70 -1.32 -26.31 -5.04
CA ARG A 70 -0.87 -24.99 -4.59
C ARG A 70 -0.36 -24.16 -5.76
N ARG A 71 0.42 -24.77 -6.65
CA ARG A 71 0.93 -24.10 -7.85
C ARG A 71 -0.20 -23.63 -8.76
N GLU A 72 -1.25 -24.42 -8.95
CA GLU A 72 -2.43 -24.02 -9.71
C GLU A 72 -3.13 -22.81 -9.08
N PHE A 73 -3.31 -22.80 -7.75
CA PHE A 73 -3.86 -21.66 -7.03
C PHE A 73 -3.04 -20.39 -7.27
N LEU A 74 -1.72 -20.47 -7.11
CA LEU A 74 -0.81 -19.34 -7.32
C LEU A 74 -0.76 -18.88 -8.78
N GLN A 75 -0.81 -19.80 -9.75
CA GLN A 75 -0.91 -19.45 -11.18
C GLN A 75 -2.18 -18.67 -11.48
N ARG A 76 -3.31 -19.09 -10.91
CA ARG A 76 -4.59 -18.41 -11.06
C ARG A 76 -4.59 -17.04 -10.39
N LEU A 77 -3.98 -16.93 -9.20
CA LEU A 77 -3.79 -15.66 -8.51
C LEU A 77 -2.98 -14.69 -9.36
N VAL A 78 -1.80 -15.09 -9.84
CA VAL A 78 -0.97 -14.24 -10.72
C VAL A 78 -1.70 -13.89 -12.00
N GLN A 79 -2.47 -14.81 -12.59
CA GLN A 79 -3.27 -14.52 -13.77
C GLN A 79 -4.27 -13.39 -13.51
N HIS A 80 -5.11 -13.52 -12.47
CA HIS A 80 -6.16 -12.54 -12.19
C HIS A 80 -5.63 -11.22 -11.63
N TRP A 81 -4.66 -11.27 -10.72
CA TRP A 81 -4.24 -10.09 -9.95
C TRP A 81 -3.06 -9.36 -10.58
N VAL A 82 -2.31 -9.99 -11.48
CA VAL A 82 -1.13 -9.35 -12.11
C VAL A 82 -1.33 -9.23 -13.61
N LYS A 83 -1.55 -10.34 -14.32
CA LYS A 83 -1.61 -10.32 -15.79
C LYS A 83 -2.86 -9.64 -16.36
N ASP A 84 -4.00 -9.89 -15.72
CA ASP A 84 -5.28 -9.32 -16.12
C ASP A 84 -5.58 -7.98 -15.44
N TYR A 85 -4.69 -7.53 -14.55
CA TYR A 85 -4.86 -6.27 -13.82
C TYR A 85 -4.91 -5.07 -14.76
N ARG A 86 -5.74 -4.09 -14.40
CA ARG A 86 -5.86 -2.80 -15.07
C ARG A 86 -5.87 -1.71 -14.01
N PRO A 87 -5.07 -0.65 -14.16
CA PRO A 87 -4.99 0.42 -13.17
C PRO A 87 -6.36 1.03 -12.85
N SER A 88 -6.73 0.97 -11.57
CA SER A 88 -7.98 1.52 -11.05
C SER A 88 -7.96 3.05 -11.01
N GLN A 89 -9.11 3.67 -10.68
CA GLN A 89 -9.13 5.11 -10.43
C GLN A 89 -8.33 5.47 -9.17
N VAL A 90 -8.28 4.59 -8.17
CA VAL A 90 -7.50 4.79 -6.93
C VAL A 90 -6.02 4.94 -7.24
N MET A 91 -5.46 4.05 -8.07
CA MET A 91 -4.05 4.11 -8.46
C MET A 91 -3.74 5.33 -9.34
N LYS A 92 -4.65 5.69 -10.27
CA LYS A 92 -4.51 6.92 -11.06
C LYS A 92 -4.51 8.17 -10.20
N ASP A 93 -5.33 8.19 -9.15
CA ASP A 93 -5.41 9.30 -8.21
C ASP A 93 -4.16 9.39 -7.35
N LEU A 94 -3.65 8.25 -6.86
CA LEU A 94 -2.37 8.19 -6.16
C LEU A 94 -1.22 8.68 -7.04
N LEU A 95 -1.15 8.25 -8.31
CA LEU A 95 -0.14 8.71 -9.25
C LEU A 95 -0.22 10.23 -9.47
N ALA A 96 -1.42 10.79 -9.60
CA ALA A 96 -1.62 12.23 -9.73
C ALA A 96 -1.19 13.02 -8.48
N ILE A 97 -1.38 12.46 -7.28
CA ILE A 97 -0.92 13.05 -6.01
C ILE A 97 0.61 13.11 -5.96
N VAL A 98 1.27 12.04 -6.42
CA VAL A 98 2.73 11.90 -6.41
C VAL A 98 3.43 12.64 -7.56
N ASP A 99 2.71 12.89 -8.66
CA ASP A 99 3.25 13.48 -9.87
C ASP A 99 4.03 14.79 -9.63
N GLY A 100 5.24 14.84 -10.19
CA GLY A 100 6.18 15.95 -10.05
C GLY A 100 7.00 15.97 -8.75
N LYS A 101 6.91 14.92 -7.91
CA LYS A 101 7.68 14.80 -6.66
C LYS A 101 8.58 13.58 -6.68
N ASP A 102 9.70 13.68 -5.97
CA ASP A 102 10.49 12.50 -5.65
C ASP A 102 9.74 11.65 -4.63
N TYR A 103 9.86 10.33 -4.74
CA TYR A 103 9.12 9.40 -3.89
C TYR A 103 9.82 8.06 -3.74
N PHE A 104 9.49 7.37 -2.65
CA PHE A 104 9.77 5.95 -2.46
C PHE A 104 8.56 5.28 -1.79
N ILE A 105 8.21 4.08 -2.24
CA ILE A 105 7.06 3.33 -1.74
C ILE A 105 7.53 2.05 -1.05
N LEU A 106 7.02 1.86 0.16
CA LEU A 106 7.13 0.64 0.95
C LEU A 106 5.74 0.01 1.00
N THR A 107 5.64 -1.30 0.76
CA THR A 107 4.35 -1.97 0.83
C THR A 107 4.48 -3.41 1.33
N THR A 108 3.46 -3.88 2.04
CA THR A 108 3.28 -5.30 2.36
C THR A 108 2.26 -5.96 1.43
N ASN A 109 1.82 -5.26 0.38
CA ASN A 109 1.13 -5.91 -0.72
C ASN A 109 2.14 -6.72 -1.55
N ALA A 110 1.61 -7.69 -2.28
CA ALA A 110 2.36 -8.60 -3.13
C ALA A 110 1.76 -8.66 -4.55
N ASP A 111 0.87 -7.72 -4.86
CA ASP A 111 0.02 -7.74 -6.06
C ASP A 111 0.65 -7.00 -7.25
N THR A 112 1.76 -6.27 -7.04
CA THR A 112 2.47 -5.53 -8.11
C THR A 112 1.60 -4.45 -8.76
N HIS A 113 0.51 -4.03 -8.11
CA HIS A 113 -0.44 -3.06 -8.68
C HIS A 113 0.14 -1.67 -8.83
N LEU A 114 1.12 -1.29 -7.99
CA LEU A 114 1.79 0.00 -8.05
C LEU A 114 2.59 0.11 -9.36
N GLU A 115 3.47 -0.84 -9.62
CA GLU A 115 4.32 -0.88 -10.82
C GLU A 115 3.46 -0.96 -12.08
N LEU A 116 2.44 -1.84 -12.09
CA LEU A 116 1.50 -1.96 -13.20
C LEU A 116 0.66 -0.70 -13.42
N SER A 117 0.59 0.20 -12.44
CA SER A 117 -0.10 1.49 -12.51
C SER A 117 0.81 2.66 -12.89
N GLY A 118 2.09 2.41 -13.15
CA GLY A 118 3.04 3.41 -13.63
C GLY A 118 3.99 3.97 -12.58
N PHE A 119 4.04 3.39 -11.38
CA PHE A 119 5.13 3.67 -10.44
C PHE A 119 6.43 3.01 -10.94
N ASP A 120 7.55 3.70 -10.71
CA ASP A 120 8.87 3.19 -11.05
C ASP A 120 9.21 1.99 -10.14
N ALA A 121 9.47 0.84 -10.75
CA ALA A 121 9.77 -0.40 -10.04
C ALA A 121 11.00 -0.25 -9.12
N ASP A 122 11.99 0.59 -9.46
CA ASP A 122 13.16 0.83 -8.61
C ASP A 122 12.83 1.62 -7.33
N ARG A 123 11.63 2.24 -7.29
CA ARG A 123 11.12 3.06 -6.19
C ARG A 123 10.00 2.38 -5.40
N VAL A 124 9.67 1.12 -5.72
CA VAL A 124 8.69 0.31 -5.00
C VAL A 124 9.40 -0.85 -4.32
N PHE A 125 9.18 -1.00 -3.01
CA PHE A 125 9.67 -2.12 -2.24
C PHE A 125 8.49 -2.90 -1.63
N GLU A 126 8.16 -4.03 -2.26
CA GLU A 126 7.26 -5.06 -1.71
C GLU A 126 8.03 -5.91 -0.67
N ILE A 127 7.90 -5.55 0.61
CA ILE A 127 8.73 -6.06 1.72
C ILE A 127 8.63 -7.59 1.87
N GLU A 128 7.45 -8.14 1.60
CA GLU A 128 7.16 -9.57 1.73
C GLU A 128 7.31 -10.32 0.39
N GLY A 129 7.76 -9.63 -0.66
CA GLY A 129 7.83 -10.13 -2.03
C GLY A 129 6.50 -10.11 -2.76
N THR A 130 6.53 -10.54 -4.01
CA THR A 130 5.38 -10.50 -4.92
C THR A 130 4.73 -11.88 -5.07
N PHE A 131 3.47 -11.94 -5.51
CA PHE A 131 2.81 -13.21 -5.85
C PHE A 131 3.48 -13.92 -7.04
N GLU A 132 4.12 -13.18 -7.94
CA GLU A 132 4.93 -13.76 -9.02
C GLU A 132 6.20 -14.43 -8.48
N GLN A 133 6.89 -13.77 -7.54
CA GLN A 133 8.05 -14.35 -6.86
C GLN A 133 7.66 -15.60 -6.07
N MET A 134 6.51 -15.55 -5.37
CA MET A 134 5.94 -16.70 -4.65
C MET A 134 5.65 -17.87 -5.59
N LEU A 135 5.06 -17.61 -6.76
CA LEU A 135 4.79 -18.63 -7.77
C LEU A 135 6.08 -19.23 -8.34
N ALA A 136 7.07 -18.37 -8.63
CA ALA A 136 8.35 -18.79 -9.21
C ALA A 136 9.29 -19.47 -8.21
N GLY A 137 9.05 -19.30 -6.90
CA GLY A 137 9.99 -19.71 -5.86
C GLY A 137 11.26 -18.85 -5.86
N SER A 138 11.15 -17.60 -6.32
CA SER A 138 12.26 -16.65 -6.40
C SER A 138 12.47 -15.94 -5.06
N PRO A 139 13.71 -15.50 -4.75
CA PRO A 139 13.96 -14.71 -3.55
C PRO A 139 13.27 -13.35 -3.62
N VAL A 140 12.91 -12.81 -2.45
CA VAL A 140 12.44 -11.43 -2.30
C VAL A 140 13.59 -10.48 -2.59
N GLU A 141 13.32 -9.44 -3.37
CA GLU A 141 14.28 -8.37 -3.62
C GLU A 141 14.35 -7.44 -2.41
N ASP A 142 15.52 -7.31 -1.80
CA ASP A 142 15.72 -6.41 -0.65
C ASP A 142 16.12 -5.01 -1.13
N LYS A 143 15.23 -4.03 -0.93
CA LYS A 143 15.49 -2.61 -1.21
C LYS A 143 15.71 -1.76 0.06
N SER A 144 16.02 -2.40 1.19
CA SER A 144 16.21 -1.71 2.48
C SER A 144 17.29 -0.62 2.41
N ARG A 145 18.36 -0.84 1.64
CA ARG A 145 19.43 0.16 1.47
C ARG A 145 18.94 1.38 0.68
N GLN A 146 18.18 1.16 -0.39
CA GLN A 146 17.62 2.22 -1.23
C GLN A 146 16.67 3.11 -0.42
N VAL A 147 15.87 2.50 0.46
CA VAL A 147 14.98 3.22 1.39
C VAL A 147 15.80 4.07 2.37
N GLN A 148 16.86 3.50 2.96
CA GLN A 148 17.75 4.24 3.86
C GLN A 148 18.44 5.41 3.16
N ASP A 149 18.94 5.18 1.94
CA ASP A 149 19.59 6.21 1.12
C ASP A 149 18.60 7.32 0.75
N PHE A 150 17.35 6.98 0.43
CA PHE A 150 16.28 7.95 0.18
C PHE A 150 15.99 8.81 1.42
N ILE A 151 15.80 8.18 2.59
CA ILE A 151 15.56 8.89 3.85
C ILE A 151 16.73 9.80 4.19
N ALA A 152 17.97 9.32 4.05
CA ALA A 152 19.17 10.10 4.30
C ALA A 152 19.29 11.30 3.35
N HIS A 153 18.95 11.13 2.07
CA HIS A 153 18.96 12.21 1.07
C HIS A 153 18.00 13.37 1.41
N TYR A 154 16.92 13.06 2.12
CA TYR A 154 15.90 14.02 2.55
C TYR A 154 16.02 14.43 4.02
N CYS A 155 17.12 14.09 4.70
CA CYS A 155 17.40 14.56 6.04
C CYS A 155 17.46 16.10 6.08
N GLY A 156 16.70 16.71 7.01
CA GLY A 156 16.56 18.16 7.13
C GLY A 156 15.69 18.84 6.06
N LYS A 157 15.10 18.09 5.13
CA LYS A 157 14.12 18.57 4.13
C LYS A 157 12.69 18.21 4.54
N ARG A 158 11.69 18.83 3.92
CA ARG A 158 10.27 18.57 4.21
C ARG A 158 9.88 17.22 3.60
N LEU A 159 9.79 16.19 4.43
CA LEU A 159 9.35 14.85 4.04
C LEU A 159 7.88 14.67 4.41
N ALA A 160 7.05 14.29 3.46
CA ALA A 160 5.69 13.86 3.76
C ALA A 160 5.64 12.33 3.77
N ILE A 161 5.28 11.76 4.92
CA ILE A 161 5.08 10.32 5.07
C ILE A 161 3.59 10.06 4.85
N LEU A 162 3.24 9.32 3.81
CA LEU A 162 1.84 9.03 3.43
C LEU A 162 1.54 7.55 3.67
N GLU A 163 0.78 7.25 4.73
CA GLU A 163 0.26 5.91 5.01
C GLU A 163 -1.12 5.72 4.37
N LEU A 164 -1.27 4.61 3.64
CA LEU A 164 -2.48 4.24 2.90
C LEU A 164 -2.96 2.85 3.34
N GLY A 165 -4.01 2.80 4.17
CA GLY A 165 -4.72 1.56 4.45
C GLY A 165 -3.90 0.51 5.20
N ILE A 166 -2.99 0.93 6.07
CA ILE A 166 -2.22 0.04 6.93
C ILE A 166 -3.01 -0.19 8.22
N GLY A 167 -3.43 -1.43 8.44
CA GLY A 167 -4.20 -1.78 9.64
C GLY A 167 -3.38 -1.63 10.92
N ILE A 168 -4.04 -1.39 12.06
CA ILE A 168 -3.38 -1.12 13.34
C ILE A 168 -2.45 -2.24 13.80
N ASN A 169 -2.75 -3.48 13.39
CA ASN A 169 -1.96 -4.67 13.71
C ASN A 169 -0.78 -4.93 12.75
N ASN A 170 -0.70 -4.23 11.61
CA ASN A 170 0.41 -4.39 10.67
C ASN A 170 1.63 -3.59 11.16
N ARG A 171 2.40 -4.22 12.04
CA ARG A 171 3.61 -3.60 12.63
C ARG A 171 4.81 -3.62 11.68
N ILE A 172 4.79 -4.40 10.61
CA ILE A 172 5.91 -4.53 9.66
C ILE A 172 6.22 -3.18 9.03
N ILE A 173 5.18 -2.43 8.65
CA ILE A 173 5.34 -1.13 7.98
C ILE A 173 4.80 0.04 8.81
N LYS A 174 3.70 -0.12 9.57
CA LYS A 174 3.13 0.99 10.35
C LYS A 174 4.12 1.52 11.40
N GLN A 175 4.74 0.62 12.15
CA GLN A 175 5.65 1.00 13.22
C GLN A 175 6.89 1.73 12.69
N PRO A 176 7.62 1.23 11.67
CA PRO A 176 8.74 1.96 11.10
C PRO A 176 8.38 3.36 10.56
N LEU A 177 7.21 3.51 9.91
CA LEU A 177 6.78 4.82 9.41
C LEU A 177 6.48 5.82 10.55
N MET A 178 5.82 5.37 11.62
CA MET A 178 5.57 6.19 12.80
C MET A 178 6.87 6.55 13.54
N GLN A 179 7.82 5.60 13.64
CA GLN A 179 9.14 5.86 14.21
C GLN A 179 9.90 6.91 13.38
N LEU A 180 9.86 6.81 12.06
CA LEU A 180 10.48 7.80 11.18
C LEU A 180 9.85 9.19 11.36
N ALA A 181 8.53 9.28 11.51
CA ALA A 181 7.84 10.54 11.77
C ALA A 181 8.26 11.18 13.11
N ALA A 182 8.51 10.36 14.14
CA ALA A 182 9.00 10.81 15.43
C ALA A 182 10.46 11.30 15.34
N GLU A 183 11.32 10.57 14.65
CA GLU A 183 12.76 10.82 14.59
C GLU A 183 13.14 11.95 13.62
N VAL A 184 12.42 12.12 12.51
CA VAL A 184 12.74 13.12 11.48
C VAL A 184 12.04 14.44 11.80
N PRO A 185 12.77 15.51 12.19
CA PRO A 185 12.16 16.76 12.65
C PRO A 185 11.24 17.42 11.62
N CYS A 186 11.60 17.34 10.33
CA CYS A 186 10.89 17.96 9.22
C CYS A 186 9.88 17.02 8.53
N ALA A 187 9.62 15.84 9.11
CA ALA A 187 8.61 14.93 8.59
C ALA A 187 7.20 15.32 9.07
N THR A 188 6.22 15.14 8.21
CA THR A 188 4.79 15.18 8.56
C THR A 188 4.16 13.87 8.15
N TYR A 189 3.44 13.24 9.08
CA TYR A 189 2.80 11.95 8.87
C TYR A 189 1.33 12.14 8.50
N ILE A 190 0.90 11.55 7.40
CA ILE A 190 -0.46 11.63 6.89
C ILE A 190 -0.96 10.20 6.75
N THR A 191 -2.02 9.85 7.47
CA THR A 191 -2.60 8.50 7.42
C THR A 191 -4.03 8.55 6.89
N LEU A 192 -4.30 7.78 5.83
CA LEU A 192 -5.62 7.61 5.24
C LEU A 192 -6.11 6.21 5.59
N ASN A 193 -7.17 6.12 6.39
CA ASN A 193 -7.75 4.84 6.76
C ASN A 193 -9.20 4.97 7.23
N LEU A 194 -9.89 3.83 7.34
CA LEU A 194 -11.19 3.76 7.99
C LEU A 194 -11.06 4.12 9.48
N ALA A 195 -12.11 4.68 10.07
CA ALA A 195 -12.14 5.14 11.47
C ALA A 195 -11.58 4.11 12.48
N ARG A 196 -11.91 2.83 12.27
CA ARG A 196 -11.50 1.72 13.16
C ARG A 196 -10.02 1.33 13.04
N GLU A 197 -9.36 1.70 11.94
CA GLU A 197 -7.95 1.39 11.67
C GLU A 197 -7.07 2.64 11.79
N LEU A 198 -7.67 3.85 11.77
CA LEU A 198 -6.95 5.11 11.90
C LEU A 198 -6.33 5.23 13.30
N TYR A 199 -5.00 5.28 13.34
CA TYR A 199 -4.26 5.35 14.60
C TYR A 199 -3.04 6.26 14.45
N ILE A 200 -2.96 7.24 15.35
CA ILE A 200 -1.85 8.19 15.52
C ILE A 200 -1.52 8.21 17.02
N PRO A 201 -0.30 7.84 17.44
CA PRO A 201 0.11 7.89 18.83
C PRO A 201 0.45 9.33 19.26
N GLU A 202 0.35 9.62 20.55
CA GLU A 202 0.48 10.98 21.13
C GLU A 202 1.83 11.62 20.77
N GLU A 203 2.88 10.82 20.72
CA GLU A 203 4.26 11.25 20.46
C GLU A 203 4.45 11.91 19.08
N ILE A 204 3.62 11.58 18.10
CA ILE A 204 3.66 12.18 16.76
C ILE A 204 2.42 12.99 16.42
N ALA A 205 1.49 13.16 17.37
CA ALA A 205 0.20 13.79 17.11
C ALA A 205 0.33 15.22 16.53
N GLU A 206 1.26 16.02 17.05
CA GLU A 206 1.52 17.39 16.57
C GLU A 206 2.01 17.47 15.13
N LYS A 207 2.57 16.37 14.61
CA LYS A 207 3.13 16.24 13.26
C LYS A 207 2.28 15.38 12.34
N SER A 208 1.07 15.02 12.79
CA SER A 208 0.26 14.02 12.10
C SER A 208 -1.07 14.59 11.63
N ILE A 209 -1.55 14.06 10.51
CA ILE A 209 -2.85 14.38 9.93
C ILE A 209 -3.57 13.06 9.67
N GLY A 210 -4.70 12.86 10.34
CA GLY A 210 -5.56 11.71 10.12
C GLY A 210 -6.67 12.05 9.13
N LEU A 211 -6.77 11.29 8.05
CA LEU A 211 -7.85 11.37 7.08
C LEU A 211 -8.70 10.11 7.20
N GLU A 212 -9.81 10.24 7.93
CA GLU A 212 -10.78 9.17 8.11
C GLU A 212 -11.63 9.01 6.85
N GLY A 213 -11.74 7.78 6.35
CA GLY A 213 -12.72 7.45 5.32
C GLY A 213 -12.34 6.26 4.45
N ASP A 214 -13.16 6.04 3.43
CA ASP A 214 -12.82 5.13 2.33
C ASP A 214 -11.65 5.72 1.53
N ILE A 215 -10.62 4.91 1.25
CA ILE A 215 -9.39 5.36 0.60
C ILE A 215 -9.66 5.85 -0.83
N ALA A 216 -10.58 5.22 -1.57
CA ALA A 216 -10.91 5.67 -2.93
C ALA A 216 -11.53 7.07 -2.92
N VAL A 217 -12.39 7.35 -1.93
CA VAL A 217 -13.01 8.67 -1.76
C VAL A 217 -11.96 9.69 -1.30
N THR A 218 -11.27 9.40 -0.20
CA THR A 218 -10.34 10.35 0.43
C THR A 218 -9.13 10.68 -0.46
N LEU A 219 -8.61 9.72 -1.25
CA LEU A 219 -7.56 10.01 -2.25
C LEU A 219 -8.09 10.91 -3.38
N SER A 220 -9.29 10.65 -3.90
CA SER A 220 -9.88 11.48 -4.95
C SER A 220 -10.09 12.93 -4.48
N GLU A 221 -10.57 13.12 -3.25
CA GLU A 221 -10.74 14.43 -2.64
C GLU A 221 -9.39 15.11 -2.38
N LEU A 222 -8.40 14.39 -1.86
CA LEU A 222 -7.05 14.89 -1.63
C LEU A 222 -6.37 15.37 -2.93
N LYS A 223 -6.53 14.59 -4.01
CA LYS A 223 -6.10 14.98 -5.35
C LYS A 223 -6.77 16.27 -5.79
N GLY A 224 -8.07 16.43 -5.55
CA GLY A 224 -8.82 17.65 -5.88
C GLY A 224 -8.28 18.89 -5.15
N GLU A 225 -7.96 18.76 -3.85
CA GLU A 225 -7.36 19.84 -3.05
C GLU A 225 -5.90 20.16 -3.46
N LEU A 226 -5.19 19.21 -4.08
CA LEU A 226 -3.81 19.38 -4.56
C LEU A 226 -3.72 20.09 -5.92
N GLN A 227 -4.69 19.89 -6.81
CA GLN A 227 -4.70 20.51 -8.15
C GLN A 227 -4.48 22.03 -8.15
N PRO A 228 -5.13 22.84 -7.30
CA PRO A 228 -4.90 24.29 -7.28
C PRO A 228 -3.58 24.71 -6.60
N LEU A 229 -2.81 23.78 -6.04
CA LEU A 229 -1.56 24.05 -5.33
C LEU A 229 -0.30 23.71 -6.17
N LYS A 230 -0.47 23.03 -7.30
CA LYS A 230 0.57 22.77 -8.30
C LYS A 230 0.66 23.93 -9.27
#